data_AF-A0A961D2X1-F1
#
_entry.id   AF-A0A961D2X1-F1
#
_cell.length_a   1.000
_cell.length_b   1.000
_cell.length_c   1.000
_cell.angle_alpha   90.00
_cell.angle_beta   90.00
_cell.angle_gamma   90.00
#
_symmetry.space_group_name_H-M   'P 1'
#
loop_
_entity.id
_entity.type
_entity.pdbx_description
1 polymer ?
#
loop_
_entity_poly.entity_id
_entity_poly.type
_entity_poly.pdbx_seq_one_letter_code
_entity_poly.pdbx_strand_id
1 'polypeptide(L)' 'MLPEEEVAVAETAPHPIQHATDGALADSLLTMGRFLRRGEASPDLRALFLQGGRQGDSFYRDRWAHD' A
#
# COMPACT_ATOMS: atom_id res chain seq x y z
N MET A 1 -8.32 10.08 45.14
CA MET A 1 -7.30 9.11 44.73
C MET A 1 -8.04 7.91 44.16
N LEU A 2 -8.48 8.03 42.91
CA LEU A 2 -9.13 6.96 42.16
C LEU A 2 -8.00 6.17 41.47
N PRO A 3 -8.09 4.83 41.36
CA PRO A 3 -7.07 4.08 40.65
C PRO A 3 -7.15 4.40 39.16
N GLU A 4 -6.03 4.83 38.60
CA GLU A 4 -5.84 5.10 37.18
C GLU A 4 -6.11 3.79 36.40
N GLU A 5 -7.14 3.77 35.56
CA GLU A 5 -7.36 2.69 34.60
C GLU A 5 -6.16 2.67 33.65
N GLU A 6 -5.35 1.62 33.77
CA GLU A 6 -4.28 1.32 32.83
C GLU A 6 -4.92 1.00 31.47
N VAL A 7 -4.99 2.01 30.60
CA VAL A 7 -5.35 1.83 29.18
C VAL A 7 -4.24 0.99 28.57
N ALA A 8 -4.45 -0.33 28.56
CA ALA A 8 -3.65 -1.24 27.77
C ALA A 8 -3.73 -0.80 26.31
N VAL A 9 -2.64 -0.23 25.80
CA VAL A 9 -2.42 -0.05 24.37
C VAL A 9 -2.43 -1.45 23.77
N ALA A 10 -3.58 -1.86 23.26
CA ALA A 10 -3.71 -3.09 22.51
C ALA A 10 -2.77 -2.97 21.31
N GLU A 11 -1.65 -3.70 21.38
CA GLU A 11 -0.76 -3.94 20.27
C GLU A 11 -1.64 -4.50 19.15
N THR A 12 -1.93 -3.67 18.15
CA THR A 12 -2.74 -4.06 17.00
C THR A 12 -1.97 -5.13 16.25
N ALA A 13 -2.27 -6.39 16.55
CA ALA A 13 -1.81 -7.51 15.76
C ALA A 13 -2.17 -7.24 14.30
N PRO A 14 -1.28 -7.53 13.33
CA PRO A 14 -1.58 -7.33 11.92
C PRO A 14 -2.87 -8.08 11.60
N HIS A 15 -3.92 -7.33 11.26
CA HIS A 15 -5.16 -7.94 10.80
C HIS A 15 -4.82 -8.76 9.56
N PRO A 16 -5.21 -10.05 9.48
CA PRO A 16 -4.94 -10.84 8.29
C PRO A 16 -5.51 -10.05 7.12
N ILE A 17 -4.65 -9.77 6.14
CA ILE A 17 -5.02 -8.94 5.00
C ILE A 17 -5.96 -9.78 4.15
N GLN A 18 -7.26 -9.65 4.43
CA GLN A 18 -8.31 -10.24 3.63
C GLN A 18 -8.40 -9.42 2.34
N HIS A 19 -8.24 -10.11 1.23
CA HIS A 19 -8.65 -9.59 -0.06
C HIS A 19 -10.17 -9.46 -0.03
N ALA A 20 -10.68 -8.27 0.27
CA ALA A 20 -12.12 -8.00 0.16
C ALA A 20 -12.47 -7.90 -1.34
N THR A 21 -12.65 -9.07 -1.95
CA THR A 21 -12.98 -9.31 -3.35
C THR A 21 -14.23 -10.19 -3.43
N ASP A 22 -14.77 -10.40 -4.64
CA ASP A 22 -15.99 -11.19 -4.88
C ASP A 22 -15.78 -12.72 -4.80
N GLY A 23 -14.89 -13.17 -3.91
CA GLY A 23 -14.62 -14.58 -3.61
C GLY A 23 -13.37 -15.17 -4.26
N ALA A 24 -13.14 -16.47 -4.01
CA ALA A 24 -11.86 -17.14 -4.30
C ALA A 24 -11.41 -17.09 -5.78
N LEU A 25 -12.35 -17.05 -6.72
CA LEU A 25 -12.02 -16.88 -8.14
C LEU A 25 -11.45 -15.49 -8.42
N ALA A 26 -12.06 -14.43 -7.87
CA ALA A 26 -11.59 -13.06 -8.02
C ALA A 26 -10.18 -12.91 -7.40
N ASP A 27 -9.95 -13.49 -6.22
CA ASP A 27 -8.64 -13.50 -5.56
C ASP A 27 -7.55 -14.16 -6.41
N SER A 28 -7.87 -15.31 -7.02
CA SER A 28 -6.94 -16.05 -7.87
C SER A 28 -6.55 -15.24 -9.10
N LEU A 29 -7.52 -14.58 -9.75
CA LEU A 29 -7.28 -13.74 -10.92
C LEU A 29 -6.41 -12.52 -10.58
N LEU A 30 -6.68 -11.84 -9.47
CA LEU A 30 -5.85 -10.70 -9.02
C LEU A 30 -4.43 -11.16 -8.66
N THR A 31 -4.30 -12.29 -7.97
CA THR A 31 -3.00 -12.87 -7.60
C THR A 31 -2.17 -13.23 -8.82
N MET A 32 -2.80 -13.75 -9.89
CA MET A 32 -2.12 -14.03 -11.15
C MET A 32 -1.81 -12.74 -11.93
N GLY A 33 -2.73 -11.77 -11.93
CA GLY A 33 -2.58 -10.50 -12.65
C GLY A 33 -1.36 -9.68 -12.23
N ARG A 34 -0.91 -9.82 -10.96
CA ARG A 34 0.30 -9.12 -10.47
C ARG A 34 1.57 -9.46 -11.26
N PHE A 35 1.65 -10.65 -11.87
CA PHE A 35 2.82 -11.07 -12.65
C PHE A 35 2.86 -10.46 -14.07
N LEU A 36 1.75 -9.88 -14.54
CA LEU A 36 1.67 -9.25 -15.85
C LEU A 36 2.11 -7.79 -15.84
N ARG A 37 2.31 -7.20 -14.65
CA ARG A 37 2.69 -5.78 -14.47
C ARG A 37 4.01 -5.70 -13.72
N ARG A 38 4.83 -4.71 -14.06
CA ARG A 38 6.04 -4.40 -13.30
C ARG A 38 5.65 -3.69 -12.00
N GLY A 39 6.41 -3.94 -10.93
CA GLY A 39 6.20 -3.33 -9.62
C GLY A 39 5.87 -4.35 -8.54
N GLU A 40 5.78 -3.87 -7.31
CA GLU A 40 5.41 -4.68 -6.15
C GLU A 40 3.92 -4.49 -5.86
N ALA A 41 3.15 -5.58 -5.79
CA ALA A 41 1.74 -5.51 -5.39
C ALA A 41 1.62 -5.43 -3.87
N SER A 42 0.67 -4.63 -3.38
CA SER A 42 0.33 -4.63 -1.97
C SER A 42 -0.18 -6.00 -1.52
N PRO A 43 -0.07 -6.34 -0.22
CA PRO A 43 -0.53 -7.62 0.27
C PRO A 43 -2.04 -7.87 0.07
N ASP A 44 -2.86 -6.81 -0.04
CA ASP A 44 -4.30 -6.89 -0.35
C ASP A 44 -4.61 -6.86 -1.86
N LEU A 45 -3.59 -6.74 -2.71
CA LEU A 45 -3.66 -6.64 -4.17
C LEU A 45 -4.38 -5.39 -4.71
N ARG A 46 -4.53 -4.33 -3.90
CA ARG A 46 -5.20 -3.08 -4.32
C ARG A 46 -4.27 -1.99 -4.84
N ALA A 47 -2.97 -2.09 -4.56
CA ALA A 47 -1.98 -1.13 -5.01
C ALA A 47 -0.82 -1.83 -5.72
N LEU A 48 -0.18 -1.09 -6.63
CA LEU A 48 1.10 -1.45 -7.24
C LEU A 48 2.10 -0.33 -6.95
N PHE A 49 3.23 -0.68 -6.36
CA PHE A 49 4.33 0.23 -6.09
C PHE A 49 5.33 0.16 -7.23
N LEU A 50 5.54 1.30 -7.88
CA LEU A 50 6.49 1.46 -8.98
C LEU A 50 7.69 2.27 -8.51
N GLN A 51 8.89 1.80 -8.85
CA GLN A 51 10.13 2.54 -8.62
C GLN A 51 10.63 3.15 -9.92
N GLY A 52 11.08 4.41 -9.84
CA GLY A 52 11.61 5.15 -10.99
C GLY A 52 10.52 5.76 -11.87
N GLY A 53 10.86 6.09 -13.13
CA GLY A 53 9.93 6.69 -14.09
C GLY A 53 9.61 8.18 -13.87
N ARG A 54 10.04 8.77 -12.75
CA ARG A 54 9.77 10.17 -12.37
C ARG A 54 10.79 11.18 -12.91
N GLN A 55 11.64 10.80 -13.86
CA GLN A 55 12.63 11.74 -14.41
C GLN A 55 11.98 12.91 -15.15
N GLY A 56 10.78 12.71 -15.71
CA GLY A 56 9.99 13.80 -16.30
C GLY A 56 9.62 14.90 -15.29
N ASP A 57 9.59 14.60 -14.00
CA ASP A 57 9.29 15.57 -12.95
C ASP A 57 10.42 16.60 -12.79
N SER A 58 11.65 16.32 -13.28
CA SER A 58 12.75 17.30 -13.26
C SER A 58 12.39 18.55 -14.05
N PHE A 59 11.74 18.41 -15.21
CA PHE A 59 11.31 19.55 -16.03
C PHE A 59 10.47 20.55 -15.22
N TYR A 60 9.53 20.06 -14.42
CA TYR A 60 8.72 20.92 -13.57
C TYR A 60 9.50 21.50 -12.40
N ARG A 61 10.40 20.73 -11.78
CA ARG A 61 11.24 21.24 -10.68
C ARG A 61 12.18 22.36 -11.16
N ASP A 62 12.83 22.16 -12.31
CA ASP A 62 13.79 23.10 -12.88
C ASP A 62 13.10 24.42 -13.30
N ARG A 63 11.85 24.35 -13.77
CA ARG A 63 11.09 25.56 -14.18
C ARG A 63 10.75 26.49 -13.00
N TRP A 64 10.55 25.95 -11.80
CA TRP A 64 10.21 26.72 -10.60
C TRP A 64 11.40 26.87 -9.65
N ALA A 65 12.57 26.35 -10.02
CA ALA A 65 13.78 26.64 -9.30
C ALA A 65 14.12 28.12 -9.51
N HIS A 66 14.15 28.85 -8.42
CA HIS A 66 14.70 30.20 -8.36
C HIS A 66 16.08 30.12 -7.69
N ASP A 67 16.91 31.15 -7.89
CA ASP A 67 18.26 31.26 -7.34
C ASP A 67 18.31 31.56 -5.84
#